data_AF-A0A7C1INM1-F1
#
_entry.id   AF-A0A7C1INM1-F1
#
_cell.length_a   1.000
_cell.length_b   1.000
_cell.length_c   1.000
_cell.angle_alpha   90.00
_cell.angle_beta   90.00
_cell.angle_gamma   90.00
#
_symmetry.space_group_name_H-M   'P 1'
#
loop_
_entity.id
_entity.type
_entity.pdbx_description
1 polymer ?
#
loop_
_entity_poly.entity_id
_entity_poly.type
_entity_poly.pdbx_seq_one_letter_code
_entity_poly.pdbx_strand_id
1 'polypeptide(L)'
;MINIAATIPYQLLDLATYRCDRHYVDYIFATALKTGIHIGGGTTDGQLHNVQLNPSAYTHQGLYYDSIPTGTADHVHQIQWRDATPYLFGHMIGQVLHQNFVFGGAKGVHTVQEGGFGPSGHCLGMGVDQCTNALQIDSIGGGGLDMINSQIVTVNGTVGRYLETGASLDGIFRMFSSAGWGTHQYSAMINGGDVRLQLFHLFPVGQSGVFRVRNTASLQNLGGNLRDYLGTTPSGRLFLDIDATASAAFVGNVINTVPSKMPSGVNVTSRGNLPVQ
;
A
#
# COMPACT_ATOMS: atom_id res chain seq x y z
N MET A 1 -26.33 9.71 5.70
CA MET A 1 -25.19 9.23 6.50
C MET A 1 -25.66 8.02 7.28
N ILE A 2 -25.03 6.87 7.10
CA ILE A 2 -25.36 5.62 7.80
C ILE A 2 -24.04 5.10 8.35
N ASN A 3 -23.96 4.99 9.68
CA ASN A 3 -22.83 4.37 10.35
C ASN A 3 -23.10 2.87 10.40
N ILE A 4 -22.17 2.04 9.94
CA ILE A 4 -22.35 0.58 9.89
C ILE A 4 -21.27 -0.09 10.72
N ALA A 5 -21.69 -0.93 11.67
CA ALA A 5 -20.82 -1.92 12.28
C ALA A 5 -21.22 -3.30 11.75
N ALA A 6 -20.29 -3.99 11.09
CA ALA A 6 -20.52 -5.33 10.55
C ALA A 6 -19.50 -6.30 11.13
N THR A 7 -19.96 -7.33 11.85
CA THR A 7 -19.09 -8.17 12.66
C THR A 7 -18.02 -8.89 11.84
N ILE A 8 -18.41 -9.74 10.89
CA ILE A 8 -17.49 -10.57 10.10
C ILE A 8 -18.02 -10.91 8.69
N PRO A 9 -18.35 -9.91 7.86
CA PRO A 9 -18.78 -10.15 6.49
C PRO A 9 -17.69 -10.85 5.66
N TYR A 10 -18.10 -11.79 4.79
CA TYR A 10 -17.19 -12.31 3.77
C TYR A 10 -16.84 -11.24 2.73
N GLN A 11 -17.88 -10.54 2.25
CA GLN A 11 -17.78 -9.32 1.44
C GLN A 11 -18.73 -8.27 2.03
N LEU A 12 -18.31 -7.01 2.14
CA LEU A 12 -19.05 -6.00 2.89
C LEU A 12 -19.82 -5.01 2.00
N LEU A 13 -19.12 -4.22 1.18
CA LEU A 13 -19.74 -3.17 0.37
C LEU A 13 -19.25 -3.23 -1.07
N ASP A 14 -20.19 -3.43 -2.00
CA ASP A 14 -19.94 -3.49 -3.43
C ASP A 14 -20.60 -2.28 -4.13
N LEU A 15 -19.75 -1.40 -4.66
CA LEU A 15 -20.07 -0.21 -5.44
C LEU A 15 -19.51 -0.35 -6.87
N ALA A 16 -19.33 -1.60 -7.34
CA ALA A 16 -18.76 -1.90 -8.65
C ALA A 16 -19.71 -2.70 -9.55
N THR A 17 -20.47 -3.66 -9.00
CA THR A 17 -21.43 -4.46 -9.80
C THR A 17 -22.46 -3.58 -10.49
N TYR A 18 -22.88 -2.51 -9.83
CA TYR A 18 -23.69 -1.45 -10.42
C TYR A 18 -23.00 -0.11 -10.22
N ARG A 19 -23.04 0.74 -11.23
CA ARG A 19 -22.46 2.09 -11.18
C ARG A 19 -23.12 2.91 -10.06
N CYS A 20 -22.32 3.44 -9.15
CA CYS A 20 -22.76 4.13 -7.92
C CYS A 20 -22.19 5.56 -7.82
N ASP A 21 -22.51 6.41 -8.80
CA ASP A 21 -22.01 7.79 -8.84
C ASP A 21 -22.38 8.59 -7.59
N ARG A 22 -21.46 9.46 -7.15
CA ARG A 22 -21.65 10.39 -6.02
C ARG A 22 -22.11 9.72 -4.73
N HIS A 23 -21.74 8.45 -4.54
CA HIS A 23 -21.97 7.80 -3.26
C HIS A 23 -21.24 8.55 -2.15
N TYR A 24 -21.82 8.54 -0.96
CA TYR A 24 -21.20 9.09 0.23
C TYR A 24 -21.28 8.03 1.31
N VAL A 25 -20.13 7.42 1.62
CA VAL A 25 -19.97 6.41 2.65
C VAL A 25 -19.13 7.02 3.76
N ASP A 26 -19.63 6.94 4.98
CA ASP A 26 -18.94 7.44 6.16
C ASP A 26 -19.14 6.47 7.31
N TYR A 27 -18.06 6.20 8.03
CA TYR A 27 -18.05 5.46 9.29
C TYR A 27 -18.55 4.01 9.21
N ILE A 28 -17.77 3.18 8.54
CA ILE A 28 -17.93 1.72 8.56
C ILE A 28 -16.87 1.11 9.48
N PHE A 29 -17.24 0.22 10.39
CA PHE A 29 -16.30 -0.59 11.18
C PHE A 29 -16.59 -2.09 11.02
N ALA A 30 -15.63 -2.87 10.52
CA ALA A 30 -15.90 -4.29 10.22
C ALA A 30 -14.67 -5.20 10.14
N THR A 31 -14.88 -6.50 10.34
CA THR A 31 -13.92 -7.56 9.96
C THR A 31 -14.28 -8.13 8.59
N ALA A 32 -13.70 -7.61 7.50
CA ALA A 32 -13.90 -8.22 6.18
C ALA A 32 -12.97 -9.43 5.98
N LEU A 33 -13.52 -10.60 5.61
CA LEU A 33 -12.72 -11.81 5.38
C LEU A 33 -12.14 -11.93 3.97
N LYS A 34 -12.82 -11.35 2.97
CA LYS A 34 -12.33 -11.31 1.58
C LYS A 34 -12.29 -9.88 1.05
N THR A 35 -13.42 -9.28 0.69
CA THR A 35 -13.43 -7.92 0.13
C THR A 35 -14.19 -6.99 1.05
N GLY A 36 -13.53 -5.95 1.56
CA GLY A 36 -14.20 -4.95 2.39
C GLY A 36 -15.03 -4.02 1.52
N ILE A 37 -14.36 -3.09 0.87
CA ILE A 37 -14.95 -2.11 -0.04
C ILE A 37 -14.48 -2.41 -1.46
N HIS A 38 -15.42 -2.54 -2.39
CA HIS A 38 -15.15 -2.60 -3.82
C HIS A 38 -15.77 -1.39 -4.51
N ILE A 39 -14.95 -0.55 -5.16
CA ILE A 39 -15.43 0.58 -5.96
C ILE A 39 -14.98 0.37 -7.41
N GLY A 40 -15.92 0.44 -8.34
CA GLY A 40 -15.67 0.17 -9.76
C GLY A 40 -16.88 0.56 -10.62
N GLY A 41 -17.09 -0.13 -11.73
CA GLY A 41 -18.26 0.03 -12.59
C GLY A 41 -18.33 1.36 -13.34
N GLY A 42 -17.21 2.09 -13.42
CA GLY A 42 -17.17 3.46 -13.97
C GLY A 42 -17.83 4.50 -13.06
N THR A 43 -17.88 4.24 -11.76
CA THR A 43 -18.44 5.13 -10.74
C THR A 43 -17.68 6.45 -10.65
N THR A 44 -18.38 7.58 -10.64
CA THR A 44 -17.77 8.92 -10.60
C THR A 44 -18.06 9.69 -9.31
N ASP A 45 -17.10 10.52 -8.88
CA ASP A 45 -17.27 11.57 -7.86
C ASP A 45 -17.80 11.11 -6.51
N GLY A 46 -17.51 9.86 -6.16
CA GLY A 46 -17.90 9.25 -4.89
C GLY A 46 -16.92 9.59 -3.76
N GLN A 47 -17.36 9.34 -2.53
CA GLN A 47 -16.60 9.64 -1.34
C GLN A 47 -16.68 8.50 -0.31
N LEU A 48 -15.51 8.11 0.20
CA LEU A 48 -15.33 7.09 1.22
C LEU A 48 -14.55 7.68 2.40
N HIS A 49 -15.24 7.84 3.53
CA HIS A 49 -14.69 8.48 4.73
C HIS A 49 -14.73 7.52 5.93
N ASN A 50 -13.67 7.56 6.75
CA ASN A 50 -13.64 6.90 8.06
C ASN A 50 -14.06 5.43 8.02
N VAL A 51 -13.71 4.69 6.96
CA VAL A 51 -13.95 3.26 6.88
C VAL A 51 -12.79 2.51 7.52
N GLN A 52 -13.11 1.62 8.44
CA GLN A 52 -12.21 1.00 9.40
C GLN A 52 -12.37 -0.52 9.31
N LEU A 53 -11.51 -1.16 8.53
CA LEU A 53 -11.55 -2.61 8.31
C LEU A 53 -10.56 -3.28 9.27
N ASN A 54 -11.05 -3.67 10.45
CA ASN A 54 -10.23 -4.16 11.53
C ASN A 54 -10.83 -5.46 12.13
N PRO A 55 -10.05 -6.56 12.20
CA PRO A 55 -10.50 -7.83 12.73
C PRO A 55 -10.97 -7.76 14.19
N SER A 56 -10.52 -6.77 14.96
CA SER A 56 -11.02 -6.56 16.33
C SER A 56 -12.53 -6.38 16.43
N ALA A 57 -13.22 -6.00 15.33
CA ALA A 57 -14.68 -5.98 15.29
C ALA A 57 -15.31 -7.36 15.61
N TYR A 58 -14.57 -8.45 15.36
CA TYR A 58 -14.96 -9.81 15.72
C TYR A 58 -14.00 -10.51 16.68
N THR A 59 -12.68 -10.40 16.48
CA THR A 59 -11.70 -11.23 17.20
C THR A 59 -11.63 -10.93 18.69
N HIS A 60 -11.99 -9.72 19.13
CA HIS A 60 -12.07 -9.38 20.55
C HIS A 60 -13.37 -9.86 21.22
N GLN A 61 -14.37 -10.30 20.45
CA GLN A 61 -15.65 -10.76 20.98
C GLN A 61 -15.50 -12.06 21.79
N GLY A 62 -14.43 -12.84 21.56
CA GLY A 62 -14.14 -14.04 22.35
C GLY A 62 -13.85 -13.80 23.83
N LEU A 63 -13.59 -12.54 24.23
CA LEU A 63 -13.48 -12.16 25.65
C LEU A 63 -14.85 -12.02 26.34
N TYR A 64 -15.94 -11.94 25.57
CA TYR A 64 -17.29 -11.65 26.06
C TYR A 64 -18.27 -12.79 25.81
N TYR A 65 -17.97 -13.70 24.87
CA TYR A 65 -18.88 -14.77 24.46
C TYR A 65 -18.18 -16.12 24.37
N ASP A 66 -18.56 -17.05 25.26
CA ASP A 66 -18.05 -18.44 25.30
C ASP A 66 -18.32 -19.23 24.01
N SER A 67 -19.29 -18.78 23.20
CA SER A 67 -19.61 -19.38 21.90
C SER A 67 -18.53 -19.15 20.84
N ILE A 68 -17.55 -18.27 21.10
CA ILE A 68 -16.44 -18.01 20.18
C ILE A 68 -15.24 -18.88 20.59
N PRO A 69 -14.83 -19.86 19.75
CA PRO A 69 -13.75 -20.76 20.11
C PRO A 69 -12.42 -20.05 20.35
N THR A 70 -11.62 -20.55 21.29
CA THR A 70 -10.23 -20.13 21.49
C THR A 70 -9.43 -20.26 20.19
N GLY A 71 -8.56 -19.27 19.91
CA GLY A 71 -7.75 -19.24 18.69
C GLY A 71 -8.46 -18.68 17.46
N THR A 72 -9.74 -18.31 17.56
CA THR A 72 -10.48 -17.68 16.44
C THR A 72 -9.78 -16.44 15.90
N ALA A 73 -9.16 -15.63 16.77
CA ALA A 73 -8.41 -14.44 16.35
C ALA A 73 -7.29 -14.78 15.35
N ASP A 74 -6.46 -15.75 15.70
CA ASP A 74 -5.33 -16.18 14.85
C ASP A 74 -5.82 -16.76 13.52
N HIS A 75 -6.88 -17.57 13.54
CA HIS A 75 -7.47 -18.12 12.32
C HIS A 75 -8.04 -17.04 11.39
N VAL A 76 -8.69 -16.01 11.94
CA VAL A 76 -9.19 -14.87 11.16
C VAL A 76 -8.04 -14.10 10.53
N HIS A 77 -6.97 -13.82 11.27
CA HIS A 77 -5.78 -13.16 10.73
C HIS A 77 -5.13 -13.98 9.61
N GLN A 78 -5.00 -15.30 9.78
CA GLN A 78 -4.47 -16.19 8.75
C GLN A 78 -5.30 -16.16 7.46
N ILE A 79 -6.63 -16.14 7.57
CA ILE A 79 -7.52 -15.99 6.41
C ILE A 79 -7.30 -14.63 5.75
N GLN A 80 -7.26 -13.55 6.54
CA GLN A 80 -7.08 -12.21 6.01
C GLN A 80 -5.74 -12.05 5.29
N TRP A 81 -4.63 -12.52 5.86
CA TRP A 81 -3.31 -12.48 5.22
C TRP A 81 -3.20 -13.32 3.95
N ARG A 82 -4.04 -14.35 3.81
CA ARG A 82 -4.08 -15.22 2.63
C ARG A 82 -4.97 -14.65 1.53
N ASP A 83 -6.16 -14.17 1.87
CA ASP A 83 -7.24 -13.96 0.90
C ASP A 83 -7.77 -12.53 0.83
N ALA A 84 -7.63 -11.73 1.90
CA ALA A 84 -8.37 -10.48 1.99
C ALA A 84 -7.75 -9.35 1.15
N THR A 85 -8.62 -8.65 0.44
CA THR A 85 -8.39 -7.36 -0.22
C THR A 85 -9.36 -6.34 0.36
N PRO A 86 -9.01 -5.69 1.50
CA PRO A 86 -9.94 -4.85 2.23
C PRO A 86 -10.42 -3.64 1.41
N TYR A 87 -9.54 -3.01 0.64
CA TYR A 87 -9.91 -1.97 -0.34
C TYR A 87 -9.55 -2.42 -1.75
N LEU A 88 -10.55 -2.69 -2.59
CA LEU A 88 -10.40 -3.03 -4.00
C LEU A 88 -10.95 -1.90 -4.87
N PHE A 89 -10.11 -1.34 -5.74
CA PHE A 89 -10.46 -0.22 -6.60
C PHE A 89 -10.25 -0.58 -8.07
N GLY A 90 -11.35 -0.74 -8.80
CA GLY A 90 -11.38 -0.93 -10.25
C GLY A 90 -11.54 0.41 -10.99
N HIS A 91 -12.42 0.45 -11.99
CA HIS A 91 -12.67 1.67 -12.74
C HIS A 91 -13.55 2.64 -11.93
N MET A 92 -12.90 3.61 -11.30
CA MET A 92 -13.53 4.71 -10.56
C MET A 92 -12.90 6.04 -10.92
N ILE A 93 -13.69 7.11 -10.97
CA ILE A 93 -13.26 8.42 -11.46
C ILE A 93 -13.47 9.47 -10.38
N GLY A 94 -12.44 10.26 -10.08
CA GLY A 94 -12.55 11.42 -9.19
C GLY A 94 -12.98 11.10 -7.75
N GLN A 95 -12.61 9.92 -7.23
CA GLN A 95 -13.01 9.52 -5.88
C GLN A 95 -12.26 10.31 -4.80
N VAL A 96 -12.93 10.60 -3.69
CA VAL A 96 -12.29 11.10 -2.47
C VAL A 96 -12.28 9.99 -1.43
N LEU A 97 -11.08 9.51 -1.09
CA LEU A 97 -10.87 8.52 -0.03
C LEU A 97 -10.19 9.22 1.14
N HIS A 98 -10.77 9.20 2.32
CA HIS A 98 -10.28 10.01 3.44
C HIS A 98 -10.37 9.29 4.78
N GLN A 99 -9.25 9.29 5.52
CA GLN A 99 -9.13 8.71 6.87
C GLN A 99 -9.62 7.26 6.97
N ASN A 100 -9.36 6.48 5.92
CA ASN A 100 -9.68 5.07 5.88
C ASN A 100 -8.52 4.25 6.46
N PHE A 101 -8.83 3.11 7.05
CA PHE A 101 -7.87 2.26 7.73
C PHE A 101 -8.15 0.78 7.50
N VAL A 102 -7.10 -0.02 7.47
CA VAL A 102 -7.18 -1.48 7.49
C VAL A 102 -6.14 -2.06 8.42
N PHE A 103 -6.51 -3.13 9.14
CA PHE A 103 -5.59 -3.97 9.90
C PHE A 103 -5.76 -5.42 9.43
N GLY A 104 -4.74 -5.98 8.80
CA GLY A 104 -4.77 -7.34 8.26
C GLY A 104 -5.36 -7.43 6.86
N GLY A 105 -4.66 -8.15 5.99
CA GLY A 105 -5.06 -8.36 4.60
C GLY A 105 -3.93 -8.98 3.77
N ALA A 106 -4.25 -9.65 2.68
CA ALA A 106 -3.26 -10.07 1.70
C ALA A 106 -2.79 -8.85 0.90
N LYS A 107 -3.74 -7.99 0.51
CA LYS A 107 -3.52 -6.71 -0.18
C LYS A 107 -4.35 -5.62 0.50
N GLY A 108 -3.72 -4.69 1.22
CA GLY A 108 -4.44 -3.66 1.98
C GLY A 108 -5.29 -2.76 1.07
N VAL A 109 -4.62 -2.10 0.13
CA VAL A 109 -5.24 -1.41 -1.02
C VAL A 109 -4.79 -2.12 -2.29
N HIS A 110 -5.74 -2.50 -3.14
CA HIS A 110 -5.47 -3.09 -4.44
C HIS A 110 -6.16 -2.29 -5.54
N THR A 111 -5.37 -1.72 -6.45
CA THR A 111 -5.89 -1.10 -7.66
C THR A 111 -5.76 -2.05 -8.84
N VAL A 112 -6.82 -2.16 -9.64
CA VAL A 112 -6.90 -3.09 -10.78
C VAL A 112 -7.45 -2.39 -12.02
N GLN A 113 -7.10 -2.94 -13.18
CA GLN A 113 -7.75 -2.56 -14.42
C GLN A 113 -9.15 -3.20 -14.49
N GLU A 114 -10.14 -2.43 -14.88
CA GLU A 114 -11.50 -2.89 -15.12
C GLU A 114 -11.99 -2.30 -16.46
N GLY A 115 -12.36 -3.16 -17.41
CA GLY A 115 -12.84 -2.70 -18.73
C GLY A 115 -11.83 -1.87 -19.54
N GLY A 116 -10.53 -1.96 -19.25
CA GLY A 116 -9.49 -1.14 -19.90
C GLY A 116 -9.18 0.18 -19.18
N PHE A 117 -9.83 0.45 -18.05
CA PHE A 117 -9.64 1.66 -17.26
C PHE A 117 -9.13 1.32 -15.86
N GLY A 118 -8.40 2.24 -15.24
CA GLY A 118 -7.95 2.14 -13.85
C GLY A 118 -8.62 3.18 -12.94
N PRO A 119 -8.37 3.12 -11.63
CA PRO A 119 -8.94 4.06 -10.66
C PRO A 119 -8.27 5.43 -10.71
N SER A 120 -9.03 6.49 -10.39
CA SER A 120 -8.52 7.84 -10.20
C SER A 120 -9.22 8.59 -9.06
N GLY A 121 -8.52 9.57 -8.48
CA GLY A 121 -9.01 10.37 -7.35
C GLY A 121 -7.88 10.80 -6.40
N HIS A 122 -8.26 11.11 -5.16
CA HIS A 122 -7.35 11.48 -4.08
C HIS A 122 -7.60 10.63 -2.84
N CYS A 123 -6.53 10.12 -2.25
CA CYS A 123 -6.57 9.31 -1.05
C CYS A 123 -5.75 9.97 0.06
N LEU A 124 -6.41 10.54 1.06
CA LEU A 124 -5.80 11.31 2.14
C LEU A 124 -5.90 10.56 3.47
N GLY A 125 -4.77 10.29 4.11
CA GLY A 125 -4.75 9.67 5.45
C GLY A 125 -5.12 8.20 5.46
N MET A 126 -4.78 7.44 4.40
CA MET A 126 -4.97 5.98 4.39
C MET A 126 -3.96 5.31 5.33
N GLY A 127 -4.46 4.57 6.31
CA GLY A 127 -3.65 3.69 7.14
C GLY A 127 -3.78 2.24 6.71
N VAL A 128 -2.66 1.61 6.39
CA VAL A 128 -2.62 0.17 6.09
C VAL A 128 -1.71 -0.49 7.10
N ASP A 129 -2.28 -1.35 7.94
CA ASP A 129 -1.57 -2.04 9.01
C ASP A 129 -1.66 -3.55 8.85
N GLN A 130 -0.58 -4.23 9.23
CA GLN A 130 -0.39 -5.67 9.19
C GLN A 130 -0.87 -6.37 7.92
N CYS A 131 -0.85 -5.71 6.76
CA CYS A 131 -1.13 -6.39 5.50
C CYS A 131 0.13 -7.13 5.02
N THR A 132 -0.03 -8.22 4.27
CA THR A 132 1.10 -8.89 3.61
C THR A 132 1.70 -7.93 2.59
N ASN A 133 0.93 -7.54 1.58
CA ASN A 133 1.26 -6.41 0.73
C ASN A 133 0.35 -5.23 1.10
N ALA A 134 0.91 -4.09 1.47
CA ALA A 134 0.11 -2.95 1.90
C ALA A 134 -0.58 -2.27 0.70
N LEU A 135 0.19 -1.92 -0.33
CA LEU A 135 -0.31 -1.29 -1.55
C LEU A 135 0.06 -2.16 -2.77
N GLN A 136 -0.93 -2.81 -3.37
CA GLN A 136 -0.81 -3.49 -4.66
C GLN A 136 -1.37 -2.59 -5.76
N ILE A 137 -0.52 -2.13 -6.68
CA ILE A 137 -0.89 -1.19 -7.73
C ILE A 137 -0.74 -1.85 -9.10
N ASP A 138 -1.82 -2.47 -9.60
CA ASP A 138 -1.79 -3.12 -10.91
C ASP A 138 -2.28 -2.19 -12.04
N SER A 139 -3.05 -1.15 -11.70
CA SER A 139 -3.52 -0.15 -12.67
C SER A 139 -3.81 1.19 -11.99
N ILE A 140 -3.66 2.29 -12.73
CA ILE A 140 -4.07 3.64 -12.35
C ILE A 140 -4.71 4.29 -13.58
N GLY A 141 -5.87 4.91 -13.41
CA GLY A 141 -6.57 5.61 -14.47
C GLY A 141 -5.88 6.91 -14.88
N GLY A 142 -6.24 7.44 -16.06
CA GLY A 142 -5.61 8.65 -16.61
C GLY A 142 -5.71 9.90 -15.73
N GLY A 143 -6.67 9.95 -14.80
CA GLY A 143 -6.78 11.01 -13.79
C GLY A 143 -5.76 10.92 -12.65
N GLY A 144 -5.06 9.78 -12.50
CA GLY A 144 -4.17 9.50 -11.37
C GLY A 144 -4.93 9.19 -10.07
N LEU A 145 -4.31 8.43 -9.17
CA LEU A 145 -4.78 8.24 -7.80
C LEU A 145 -3.65 8.61 -6.84
N ASP A 146 -3.73 9.81 -6.26
CA ASP A 146 -2.69 10.33 -5.37
C ASP A 146 -2.89 9.82 -3.94
N MET A 147 -1.87 9.16 -3.40
CA MET A 147 -1.83 8.72 -2.00
C MET A 147 -1.11 9.77 -1.15
N ILE A 148 -1.77 10.37 -0.17
CA ILE A 148 -1.27 11.51 0.60
C ILE A 148 -1.35 11.19 2.10
N ASN A 149 -0.27 11.42 2.82
CA ASN A 149 -0.16 11.23 4.28
C ASN A 149 -0.52 9.81 4.72
N SER A 150 -0.04 8.79 4.01
CA SER A 150 -0.36 7.39 4.34
C SER A 150 0.56 6.82 5.41
N GLN A 151 -0.02 6.08 6.35
CA GLN A 151 0.70 5.17 7.24
C GLN A 151 0.72 3.77 6.61
N ILE A 152 1.88 3.14 6.54
CA ILE A 152 2.05 1.82 5.93
C ILE A 152 2.82 0.89 6.87
N VAL A 153 2.20 -0.23 7.25
CA VAL A 153 2.79 -1.23 8.14
C VAL A 153 2.47 -2.62 7.62
N THR A 154 3.50 -3.45 7.61
CA THR A 154 3.43 -4.87 7.26
C THR A 154 4.10 -5.68 8.36
N VAL A 155 3.81 -6.98 8.44
CA VAL A 155 4.39 -7.88 9.47
C VAL A 155 4.91 -9.20 8.89
N ASN A 156 5.20 -9.23 7.59
CA ASN A 156 5.68 -10.43 6.89
C ASN A 156 7.08 -10.20 6.29
N GLY A 157 8.11 -10.70 6.96
CA GLY A 157 9.51 -10.51 6.52
C GLY A 157 9.90 -11.26 5.24
N THR A 158 9.13 -12.25 4.82
CA THR A 158 9.51 -13.15 3.71
C THR A 158 8.95 -12.67 2.38
N VAL A 159 7.71 -12.18 2.38
CA VAL A 159 7.01 -11.76 1.15
C VAL A 159 6.31 -10.41 1.28
N GLY A 160 6.37 -9.76 2.45
CA GLY A 160 5.63 -8.52 2.68
C GLY A 160 6.26 -7.30 2.03
N ARG A 161 5.43 -6.32 1.66
CA ARG A 161 5.82 -5.13 0.86
C ARG A 161 5.00 -3.91 1.27
N TYR A 162 5.61 -2.73 1.35
CA TYR A 162 4.84 -1.48 1.52
C TYR A 162 4.15 -1.09 0.22
N LEU A 163 4.83 -1.30 -0.91
CA LEU A 163 4.34 -1.03 -2.24
C LEU A 163 4.80 -2.12 -3.21
N GLU A 164 3.89 -2.61 -4.04
CA GLU A 164 4.19 -3.43 -5.19
C GLU A 164 3.40 -2.94 -6.41
N THR A 165 4.08 -2.74 -7.54
CA THR A 165 3.40 -2.50 -8.82
C THR A 165 3.31 -3.77 -9.65
N GLY A 166 2.21 -3.90 -10.42
CA GLY A 166 2.09 -4.94 -11.44
C GLY A 166 3.03 -4.69 -12.62
N ALA A 167 3.53 -5.75 -13.26
CA ALA A 167 4.45 -5.63 -14.40
C ALA A 167 3.82 -4.96 -15.64
N SER A 168 2.50 -4.99 -15.74
CA SER A 168 1.73 -4.35 -16.82
C SER A 168 1.27 -2.94 -16.50
N LEU A 169 1.62 -2.38 -15.33
CA LEU A 169 1.33 -0.98 -15.03
C LEU A 169 2.07 -0.08 -16.04
N ASP A 170 1.34 0.79 -16.71
CA ASP A 170 1.87 1.77 -17.68
C ASP A 170 1.73 3.22 -17.18
N GLY A 171 0.79 3.47 -16.27
CA GLY A 171 0.49 4.76 -15.69
C GLY A 171 1.47 5.25 -14.63
N ILE A 172 1.21 6.47 -14.15
CA ILE A 172 1.99 7.11 -13.10
C ILE A 172 1.28 6.90 -11.75
N PHE A 173 1.97 6.30 -10.78
CA PHE A 173 1.52 6.19 -9.40
C PHE A 173 2.28 7.18 -8.51
N ARG A 174 1.56 7.92 -7.65
CA ARG A 174 2.16 8.97 -6.81
C ARG A 174 1.80 8.79 -5.35
N MET A 175 2.81 8.99 -4.50
CA MET A 175 2.64 9.01 -3.05
C MET A 175 3.40 10.18 -2.43
N PHE A 176 2.76 10.86 -1.48
CA PHE A 176 3.23 12.08 -0.84
C PHE A 176 3.18 11.96 0.68
N SER A 177 4.27 12.34 1.36
CA SER A 177 4.32 12.52 2.82
C SER A 177 3.90 11.28 3.62
N SER A 178 4.29 10.10 3.14
CA SER A 178 3.92 8.83 3.76
C SER A 178 5.04 8.28 4.64
N ALA A 179 4.69 7.35 5.53
CA ALA A 179 5.65 6.67 6.38
C ALA A 179 5.42 5.15 6.41
N GLY A 180 6.50 4.38 6.32
CA GLY A 180 6.49 2.91 6.32
C GLY A 180 7.31 2.31 7.47
N TRP A 181 6.74 1.38 8.25
CA TRP A 181 7.45 0.60 9.29
C TRP A 181 6.92 -0.84 9.47
N GLY A 182 7.45 -1.59 10.44
CA GLY A 182 7.02 -2.98 10.71
C GLY A 182 8.05 -4.04 10.31
N THR A 183 7.66 -5.03 9.52
CA THR A 183 8.55 -6.10 9.01
C THR A 183 8.09 -6.54 7.61
N HIS A 184 9.03 -6.61 6.67
CA HIS A 184 8.76 -6.81 5.23
C HIS A 184 9.97 -7.39 4.49
N GLN A 185 9.75 -7.92 3.29
CA GLN A 185 10.81 -8.38 2.39
C GLN A 185 11.52 -7.20 1.71
N TYR A 186 10.75 -6.39 0.98
CA TYR A 186 11.20 -5.20 0.24
C TYR A 186 10.29 -4.03 0.54
N SER A 187 10.83 -2.83 0.76
CA SER A 187 9.99 -1.65 1.04
C SER A 187 9.11 -1.35 -0.17
N ALA A 188 9.71 -1.30 -1.37
CA ALA A 188 8.96 -1.15 -2.61
C ALA A 188 9.51 -2.05 -3.72
N MET A 189 8.60 -2.78 -4.39
CA MET A 189 8.87 -3.57 -5.58
C MET A 189 8.16 -2.95 -6.77
N ILE A 190 8.93 -2.33 -7.66
CA ILE A 190 8.42 -1.59 -8.82
C ILE A 190 8.65 -2.46 -10.06
N ASN A 191 7.63 -3.23 -10.45
CA ASN A 191 7.70 -4.15 -11.59
C ASN A 191 7.25 -3.51 -12.92
N GLY A 192 6.48 -2.43 -12.85
CA GLY A 192 5.98 -1.65 -13.98
C GLY A 192 5.61 -0.22 -13.56
N GLY A 193 5.37 0.63 -14.56
CA GLY A 193 4.89 2.00 -14.41
C GLY A 193 5.96 3.03 -14.05
N ASP A 194 5.50 4.28 -13.86
CA ASP A 194 6.28 5.39 -13.31
C ASP A 194 5.85 5.69 -11.88
N VAL A 195 6.69 5.34 -10.91
CA VAL A 195 6.40 5.49 -9.48
C VAL A 195 7.12 6.72 -8.93
N ARG A 196 6.35 7.64 -8.36
CA ARG A 196 6.85 8.89 -7.78
C ARG A 196 6.53 8.95 -6.30
N LEU A 197 7.57 8.89 -5.49
CA LEU A 197 7.52 8.94 -4.05
C LEU A 197 8.10 10.27 -3.62
N GLN A 198 7.34 11.07 -2.89
CA GLN A 198 7.80 12.36 -2.37
C GLN A 198 7.63 12.37 -0.85
N LEU A 199 8.70 12.64 -0.12
CA LEU A 199 8.73 12.61 1.35
C LEU A 199 8.27 11.25 1.90
N PHE A 200 8.75 10.15 1.30
CA PHE A 200 8.47 8.82 1.82
C PHE A 200 9.50 8.43 2.88
N HIS A 201 9.05 8.39 4.14
CA HIS A 201 9.89 8.03 5.28
C HIS A 201 9.82 6.53 5.53
N LEU A 202 10.96 5.90 5.72
CA LEU A 202 11.04 4.45 5.82
C LEU A 202 11.81 4.04 7.09
N PHE A 203 11.31 3.04 7.81
CA PHE A 203 12.01 2.42 8.94
C PHE A 203 12.85 1.21 8.49
N PRO A 204 14.13 1.07 8.90
CA PRO A 204 15.16 0.23 8.28
C PRO A 204 15.04 -1.30 8.48
N VAL A 205 13.88 -1.89 8.19
CA VAL A 205 13.54 -3.29 8.58
C VAL A 205 13.22 -4.24 7.42
N GLY A 206 13.45 -3.80 6.17
CA GLY A 206 13.32 -4.67 5.00
C GLY A 206 14.32 -5.82 5.06
N GLN A 207 13.87 -7.07 4.87
CA GLN A 207 14.67 -8.27 5.07
C GLN A 207 15.57 -8.63 3.88
N SER A 208 15.15 -8.31 2.66
CA SER A 208 15.91 -8.58 1.43
C SER A 208 16.48 -7.30 0.79
N GLY A 209 15.75 -6.18 0.88
CA GLY A 209 16.23 -4.90 0.37
C GLY A 209 15.23 -3.77 0.57
N VAL A 210 15.54 -2.59 0.02
CA VAL A 210 14.65 -1.41 0.13
C VAL A 210 13.85 -1.25 -1.15
N PHE A 211 14.52 -0.94 -2.25
CA PHE A 211 13.90 -0.73 -3.55
C PHE A 211 14.35 -1.83 -4.51
N ARG A 212 13.39 -2.42 -5.20
CA ARG A 212 13.63 -3.29 -6.35
C ARG A 212 12.90 -2.73 -7.56
N VAL A 213 13.60 -2.46 -8.65
CA VAL A 213 13.02 -1.87 -9.86
C VAL A 213 13.32 -2.77 -11.05
N ARG A 214 12.27 -3.28 -11.70
CA ARG A 214 12.36 -4.30 -12.74
C ARG A 214 11.86 -3.81 -14.09
N ASN A 215 12.17 -4.59 -15.13
CA ASN A 215 11.69 -4.37 -16.48
C ASN A 215 12.07 -2.96 -16.97
N THR A 216 11.10 -2.22 -17.52
CA THR A 216 11.26 -0.83 -17.99
C THR A 216 10.70 0.19 -17.00
N ALA A 217 10.47 -0.20 -15.75
CA ALA A 217 9.84 0.68 -14.76
C ALA A 217 10.76 1.84 -14.34
N SER A 218 10.16 2.92 -13.87
CA SER A 218 10.87 4.07 -13.32
C SER A 218 10.48 4.37 -11.87
N LEU A 219 11.48 4.72 -11.07
CA LEU A 219 11.30 5.20 -9.69
C LEU A 219 11.87 6.61 -9.54
N GLN A 220 11.06 7.54 -9.05
CA GLN A 220 11.51 8.83 -8.56
C GLN A 220 11.25 8.90 -7.06
N ASN A 221 12.29 9.12 -6.26
CA ASN A 221 12.19 9.32 -4.82
C ASN A 221 12.75 10.70 -4.43
N LEU A 222 11.85 11.61 -4.08
CA LEU A 222 12.11 13.02 -3.81
C LEU A 222 11.94 13.32 -2.33
N GLY A 223 13.05 13.37 -1.61
CA GLY A 223 13.07 13.57 -0.17
C GLY A 223 12.45 12.40 0.61
N GLY A 224 12.74 12.38 1.90
CA GLY A 224 12.39 11.27 2.77
C GLY A 224 13.53 10.94 3.71
N ASN A 225 13.20 10.20 4.75
CA ASN A 225 14.19 9.69 5.69
C ASN A 225 14.44 8.23 5.36
N LEU A 226 15.60 7.95 4.76
CA LEU A 226 16.05 6.63 4.37
C LEU A 226 17.25 6.18 5.22
N ARG A 227 17.42 6.78 6.41
CA ARG A 227 18.48 6.46 7.35
C ARG A 227 18.44 4.98 7.76
N ASP A 228 19.59 4.48 8.22
CA ASP A 228 19.77 3.15 8.83
C ASP A 228 19.50 1.93 7.94
N TYR A 229 18.85 2.07 6.78
CA TYR A 229 18.74 0.99 5.76
C TYR A 229 20.06 0.55 5.15
N LEU A 230 21.15 1.20 5.55
CA LEU A 230 22.49 1.01 5.01
C LEU A 230 23.54 0.73 6.09
N GLY A 231 23.20 0.89 7.38
CA GLY A 231 24.12 0.75 8.51
C GLY A 231 23.92 -0.50 9.37
N THR A 232 22.70 -1.04 9.44
CA THR A 232 22.34 -2.18 10.31
C THR A 232 21.83 -3.41 9.55
N THR A 233 21.84 -3.37 8.22
CA THR A 233 21.44 -4.53 7.43
C THR A 233 22.43 -5.66 7.66
N PRO A 234 21.99 -6.90 7.97
CA PRO A 234 22.80 -8.08 7.80
C PRO A 234 23.52 -7.98 6.44
N SER A 235 24.82 -8.21 6.46
CA SER A 235 25.71 -8.15 5.30
C SER A 235 25.09 -8.85 4.09
N GLY A 236 24.42 -8.10 3.20
CA GLY A 236 23.76 -8.67 2.02
C GLY A 236 22.51 -7.93 1.51
N ARG A 237 21.84 -7.10 2.32
CA ARG A 237 20.66 -6.36 1.84
C ARG A 237 21.06 -5.19 0.92
N LEU A 238 20.40 -5.09 -0.23
CA LEU A 238 20.61 -4.05 -1.23
C LEU A 238 19.67 -2.88 -0.98
N PHE A 239 20.20 -1.66 -1.06
CA PHE A 239 19.37 -0.45 -1.08
C PHE A 239 18.53 -0.40 -2.36
N LEU A 240 19.18 -0.68 -3.49
CA LEU A 240 18.58 -0.68 -4.80
C LEU A 240 19.05 -1.94 -5.55
N ASP A 241 18.09 -2.75 -5.98
CA ASP A 241 18.26 -3.84 -6.96
C ASP A 241 17.50 -3.43 -8.23
N ILE A 242 18.23 -3.15 -9.31
CA ILE A 242 17.68 -2.51 -10.52
C ILE A 242 18.11 -3.23 -11.79
N ASP A 243 17.16 -3.48 -12.70
CA ASP A 243 17.44 -4.01 -14.04
C ASP A 243 18.10 -2.95 -14.94
N ALA A 244 18.92 -3.38 -15.90
CA ALA A 244 19.60 -2.46 -16.83
C ALA A 244 18.64 -1.63 -17.70
N THR A 245 17.41 -2.12 -17.90
CA THR A 245 16.35 -1.45 -18.67
C THR A 245 15.46 -0.53 -17.83
N ALA A 246 15.60 -0.56 -16.50
CA ALA A 246 14.85 0.28 -15.58
C ALA A 246 15.63 1.56 -15.25
N SER A 247 14.98 2.52 -14.58
CA SER A 247 15.62 3.75 -14.13
C SER A 247 15.23 4.16 -12.72
N ALA A 248 16.12 4.83 -12.00
CA ALA A 248 15.83 5.38 -10.69
C ALA A 248 16.50 6.74 -10.44
N ALA A 249 15.76 7.66 -9.80
CA ALA A 249 16.25 8.96 -9.37
C ALA A 249 15.99 9.18 -7.87
N PHE A 250 17.04 9.47 -7.12
CA PHE A 250 16.99 9.79 -5.68
C PHE A 250 17.49 11.22 -5.46
N VAL A 251 16.59 12.13 -5.09
CA VAL A 251 16.90 13.55 -4.93
C VAL A 251 16.52 14.07 -3.55
N GLY A 252 17.42 14.76 -2.86
CA GLY A 252 17.13 15.45 -1.59
C GLY A 252 16.80 14.54 -0.41
N ASN A 253 17.19 13.27 -0.47
CA ASN A 253 16.96 12.28 0.59
C ASN A 253 18.03 12.37 1.67
N VAL A 254 17.68 12.00 2.90
CA VAL A 254 18.65 11.71 3.96
C VAL A 254 19.08 10.25 3.80
N ILE A 255 20.35 10.01 3.43
CA ILE A 255 20.91 8.69 3.12
C ILE A 255 22.25 8.50 3.87
N ASN A 256 22.56 7.27 4.31
CA ASN A 256 23.87 6.92 4.86
C ASN A 256 24.96 6.94 3.77
N THR A 257 26.18 7.36 4.11
CA THR A 257 27.28 7.67 3.18
C THR A 257 28.20 6.52 2.82
N VAL A 258 27.99 5.30 3.34
CA VAL A 258 28.85 4.16 2.98
C VAL A 258 28.82 3.95 1.45
N PRO A 259 29.95 4.17 0.72
CA PRO A 259 29.92 4.24 -0.74
C PRO A 259 29.41 2.95 -1.42
N SER A 260 29.71 1.79 -0.83
CA SER A 260 29.23 0.48 -1.33
C SER A 260 27.72 0.26 -1.17
N LYS A 261 27.03 1.16 -0.48
CA LYS A 261 25.60 1.10 -0.17
C LYS A 261 24.79 2.19 -0.88
N MET A 262 25.47 3.15 -1.51
CA MET A 262 24.80 4.16 -2.32
C MET A 262 24.24 3.54 -3.61
N PRO A 263 23.10 4.05 -4.12
CA PRO A 263 22.67 3.75 -5.47
C PRO A 263 23.82 4.03 -6.44
N SER A 264 24.28 3.02 -7.16
CA SER A 264 25.37 3.11 -8.14
C SER A 264 24.95 2.40 -9.43
N GLY A 265 25.37 2.93 -10.59
CA GLY A 265 24.99 2.42 -11.90
C GLY A 265 24.78 3.54 -12.91
N VAL A 266 24.83 3.21 -14.20
CA VAL A 266 24.66 4.18 -15.31
C VAL A 266 23.22 4.67 -15.47
N ASN A 267 22.25 3.92 -14.97
CA ASN A 267 20.81 4.19 -15.04
C ASN A 267 20.24 4.77 -13.73
N VAL A 268 21.11 5.25 -12.84
CA VAL A 268 20.74 5.77 -11.52
C VAL A 268 21.25 7.20 -11.37
N THR A 269 20.38 8.12 -10.93
CA THR A 269 20.75 9.49 -10.59
C THR A 269 20.56 9.77 -9.11
N SER A 270 21.59 10.29 -8.44
CA SER A 270 21.58 10.65 -7.02
C SER A 270 22.01 12.11 -6.86
N ARG A 271 21.15 13.02 -6.35
CA ARG A 271 21.43 14.47 -6.28
C ARG A 271 21.00 15.10 -4.96
N GLY A 272 21.83 15.97 -4.40
CA GLY A 272 21.49 16.78 -3.22
C GLY A 272 21.13 15.97 -1.96
N ASN A 273 21.59 14.72 -1.88
CA ASN A 273 21.30 13.85 -0.74
C ASN A 273 22.16 14.23 0.46
N LEU A 274 21.54 14.30 1.64
CA LEU A 274 22.20 14.71 2.88
C LEU A 274 22.84 13.48 3.57
N PRO A 275 24.12 13.58 3.95
CA PRO A 275 24.81 12.52 4.69
C PRO A 275 24.34 12.48 6.15
N VAL A 276 24.12 11.29 6.69
CA VAL A 276 24.01 11.08 8.16
C VAL A 276 25.43 10.83 8.70
N GLN A 277 25.87 11.64 9.67
CA GLN A 277 27.11 11.42 10.43
C GLN A 277 26.88 10.46 11.59
#